data_AF-A0AAV4NS70-F1
#
_entry.id   AF-A0AAV4NS70-F1
#
_cell.length_a   1.000
_cell.length_b   1.000
_cell.length_c   1.000
_cell.angle_alpha   90.00
_cell.angle_beta   90.00
_cell.angle_gamma   90.00
#
_symmetry.space_group_name_H-M   'P 1'
#
loop_
_entity.id
_entity.type
_entity.pdbx_description
1 polymer ?
#
loop_
_entity_poly.entity_id
_entity_poly.type
_entity_poly.pdbx_seq_one_letter_code
_entity_poly.pdbx_strand_id
1 'polypeptide(L)'
;MLLLTCRPILSTTFDDSQRLLSQPPQGDVLPSNGSYSARDALQELRTLDERKLVFELVQDMCNDLDMRSFCHKVLQNVSILVHADRYSLFLAKGEKGDSSRCLVSQLFDVSCSSTIEQMQRKEEICIPWGKGIVGHVAESQESLNISDCCKDDRFNSLVDLRTGYKTYNMLCMPILDADGK
;
A
#
# COMPACT_ATOMS: atom_id res chain seq x y z
N MET A 1 -7.69 8.44 -3.77
CA MET A 1 -6.64 7.97 -4.71
C MET A 1 -5.86 6.83 -4.08
N LEU A 2 -5.66 5.75 -4.83
CA LEU A 2 -4.84 4.60 -4.44
C LEU A 2 -3.52 4.63 -5.22
N LEU A 3 -2.40 4.59 -4.51
CA LEU A 3 -1.05 4.46 -5.07
C LEU A 3 -0.52 3.06 -4.77
N LEU A 4 -0.25 2.31 -5.83
CA LEU A 4 0.34 0.99 -5.83
C LEU A 4 1.80 1.10 -6.25
N THR A 5 2.73 0.54 -5.48
CA THR A 5 4.11 0.34 -5.93
C THR A 5 4.38 -1.15 -5.99
N CYS A 6 4.60 -1.69 -7.20
CA CYS A 6 4.89 -3.12 -7.34
C CYS A 6 6.40 -3.35 -7.37
N ARG A 7 6.80 -4.55 -6.96
CA ARG A 7 8.10 -5.11 -7.34
C ARG A 7 8.16 -5.27 -8.86
N PRO A 8 9.36 -5.31 -9.47
CA PRO A 8 9.48 -5.91 -10.78
C PRO A 8 8.91 -7.33 -10.73
N ILE A 9 8.04 -7.66 -11.70
CA ILE A 9 7.85 -9.04 -12.09
C ILE A 9 9.22 -9.48 -12.59
N LEU A 10 9.98 -10.20 -11.77
CA LEU A 10 11.09 -10.99 -12.26
C LEU A 10 10.50 -11.83 -13.38
N SER A 11 10.86 -11.53 -14.63
CA SER A 11 10.60 -12.42 -15.74
C SER A 11 11.08 -13.79 -15.29
N THR A 12 10.16 -14.73 -15.21
CA THR A 12 10.44 -16.13 -14.96
C THR A 12 11.28 -16.65 -16.13
N THR A 13 12.59 -16.46 -16.04
CA THR A 13 13.53 -17.43 -16.60
C THR A 13 13.86 -18.36 -15.46
N PHE A 14 13.20 -19.53 -15.50
CA PHE A 14 13.70 -20.74 -14.89
C PHE A 14 15.20 -20.84 -15.17
N ASP A 15 16.03 -20.71 -14.14
CA ASP A 15 17.27 -21.45 -14.13
C ASP A 15 17.58 -21.90 -12.71
N ASP A 16 17.75 -23.21 -12.62
CA ASP A 16 17.72 -24.04 -11.44
C ASP A 16 19.17 -24.29 -11.03
N SER A 17 19.75 -23.48 -10.14
CA SER A 17 20.96 -23.85 -9.38
C SER A 17 21.38 -22.82 -8.31
N GLN A 18 21.08 -23.15 -7.05
CA GLN A 18 22.05 -23.24 -5.93
C GLN A 18 23.10 -22.12 -5.75
N ARG A 19 22.97 -21.34 -4.66
CA ARG A 19 23.82 -21.38 -3.42
C ARG A 19 23.56 -20.13 -2.55
N LEU A 20 22.99 -20.24 -1.35
CA LEU A 20 23.54 -20.66 -0.04
C LEU A 20 24.33 -19.58 0.72
N LEU A 21 23.91 -19.40 1.99
CA LEU A 21 24.49 -18.67 3.14
C LEU A 21 24.08 -17.18 3.22
N SER A 22 23.47 -16.66 4.30
CA SER A 22 23.62 -16.97 5.73
C SER A 22 22.34 -16.63 6.53
N GLN A 23 21.85 -17.55 7.36
CA GLN A 23 20.84 -17.26 8.39
C GLN A 23 21.50 -16.62 9.63
N PRO A 24 20.93 -15.55 10.23
CA PRO A 24 21.30 -15.14 11.58
C PRO A 24 20.56 -16.00 12.64
N PRO A 25 21.04 -16.03 13.89
CA PRO A 25 20.81 -17.14 14.83
C PRO A 25 19.39 -17.17 15.40
N GLN A 26 18.90 -18.39 15.66
CA GLN A 26 17.67 -18.65 16.40
C GLN A 26 17.89 -18.29 17.87
N GLY A 27 17.24 -17.21 18.32
CA GLY A 27 17.08 -16.88 19.73
C GLY A 27 15.62 -17.05 20.11
N ASP A 28 15.36 -17.81 21.17
CA ASP A 28 14.04 -18.06 21.73
C ASP A 28 13.32 -16.73 22.06
N VAL A 29 12.19 -16.48 21.40
CA VAL A 29 11.26 -15.39 21.75
C VAL A 29 10.02 -16.01 22.39
N LEU A 30 9.83 -15.73 23.68
CA LEU A 30 8.62 -15.99 24.46
C LEU A 30 7.37 -15.46 23.72
N PRO A 31 6.20 -16.11 23.78
CA PRO A 31 4.99 -15.57 23.17
C PRO A 31 4.52 -14.33 23.94
N SER A 32 4.78 -13.16 23.38
CA SER A 32 4.19 -11.90 23.84
C SER A 32 2.76 -11.80 23.31
N ASN A 33 1.77 -11.81 24.20
CA ASN A 33 0.40 -11.39 23.92
C ASN A 33 0.40 -10.02 23.20
N GLY A 34 0.06 -10.00 21.92
CA GLY A 34 -0.04 -8.76 21.15
C GLY A 34 -0.46 -9.00 19.71
N SER A 35 -1.65 -8.51 19.36
CA SER A 35 -2.23 -8.37 18.02
C SER A 35 -2.09 -9.59 17.10
N TYR A 36 -3.16 -10.37 16.99
CA TYR A 36 -3.34 -11.35 15.91
C TYR A 36 -3.04 -10.66 14.57
N SER A 37 -1.90 -10.99 13.96
CA SER A 37 -1.58 -10.51 12.62
C SER A 37 -2.53 -11.20 11.65
N ALA A 38 -3.06 -10.48 10.66
CA ALA A 38 -3.78 -11.09 9.53
C ALA A 38 -2.99 -12.25 8.90
N ARG A 39 -1.66 -12.30 9.08
CA ARG A 39 -0.78 -13.40 8.70
C ARG A 39 -0.93 -14.66 9.53
N ASP A 40 -1.07 -14.56 10.86
CA ASP A 40 -1.26 -15.73 11.72
C ASP A 40 -2.62 -16.36 11.43
N ALA A 41 -3.62 -15.51 11.19
CA ALA A 41 -4.91 -15.92 10.66
C ALA A 41 -4.75 -16.58 9.27
N LEU A 42 -4.08 -15.95 8.29
CA LEU A 42 -3.90 -16.50 6.93
C LEU A 42 -3.09 -17.81 6.90
N GLN A 43 -2.17 -18.02 7.84
CA GLN A 43 -1.35 -19.21 7.92
C GLN A 43 -2.10 -20.39 8.55
N GLU A 44 -3.02 -20.14 9.50
CA GLU A 44 -4.00 -21.13 9.99
C GLU A 44 -5.18 -21.34 9.01
N LEU A 45 -5.60 -20.30 8.29
CA LEU A 45 -6.73 -20.26 7.35
C LEU A 45 -6.47 -20.99 6.02
N ARG A 46 -5.24 -21.48 5.75
CA ARG A 46 -4.99 -22.41 4.62
C ARG A 46 -5.76 -23.73 4.74
N THR A 47 -6.36 -23.99 5.90
CA THR A 47 -7.20 -25.17 6.18
C THR A 47 -8.70 -24.90 6.09
N LEU A 48 -9.14 -23.65 5.92
CA LEU A 48 -10.55 -23.28 5.81
C LEU A 48 -10.93 -22.98 4.35
N ASP A 49 -12.16 -23.36 4.01
CA ASP A 49 -12.81 -23.09 2.72
C ASP A 49 -12.65 -21.60 2.38
N GLU A 50 -12.22 -21.28 1.16
CA GLU A 50 -11.96 -19.92 0.66
C GLU A 50 -13.12 -18.95 0.96
N ARG A 51 -14.36 -19.49 0.95
CA ARG A 51 -15.59 -18.77 1.32
C ARG A 51 -15.60 -18.25 2.75
N LYS A 52 -15.06 -19.03 3.70
CA LYS A 52 -15.00 -18.67 5.12
C LYS A 52 -13.93 -17.62 5.39
N LEU A 53 -12.78 -17.71 4.71
CA LEU A 53 -11.75 -16.66 4.74
C LEU A 53 -12.34 -15.32 4.24
N VAL A 54 -13.01 -15.33 3.09
CA VAL A 54 -13.64 -14.12 2.55
C VAL A 54 -14.69 -13.58 3.51
N PHE A 55 -15.51 -14.44 4.13
CA PHE A 55 -16.53 -14.01 5.09
C PHE A 55 -15.93 -13.38 6.36
N GLU A 56 -14.89 -13.98 6.95
CA GLU A 56 -14.22 -13.42 8.12
C GLU A 56 -13.55 -12.07 7.81
N LEU A 57 -12.94 -11.93 6.64
CA LEU A 57 -12.39 -10.66 6.18
C LEU A 57 -13.48 -9.59 6.03
N VAL A 58 -14.63 -9.93 5.44
CA VAL A 58 -15.75 -9.00 5.29
C VAL A 58 -16.31 -8.59 6.66
N GLN A 59 -16.48 -9.54 7.58
CA GLN A 59 -17.01 -9.26 8.90
C GLN A 59 -16.07 -8.38 9.74
N ASP A 60 -14.76 -8.66 9.72
CA ASP A 60 -13.76 -7.84 10.38
C ASP A 60 -13.73 -6.41 9.82
N MET A 61 -13.82 -6.27 8.51
CA MET A 61 -13.93 -4.99 7.82
C MET A 61 -15.20 -4.21 8.19
N CYS A 62 -16.35 -4.87 8.32
CA CYS A 62 -17.60 -4.20 8.69
C CYS A 62 -17.66 -3.73 10.15
N ASN A 63 -16.79 -4.25 11.02
CA ASN A 63 -16.77 -3.89 12.44
C ASN A 63 -15.85 -2.70 12.74
N ASP A 64 -15.00 -2.28 11.80
CA ASP A 64 -14.16 -1.10 11.98
C ASP A 64 -14.95 0.19 11.72
N LEU A 65 -15.23 0.92 12.81
CA LEU A 65 -15.83 2.26 12.75
C LEU A 65 -14.80 3.34 12.36
N ASP A 66 -13.50 3.03 12.42
CA ASP A 66 -12.42 3.93 12.00
C ASP A 66 -12.03 3.68 10.54
N MET A 67 -12.32 4.66 9.70
CA MET A 67 -11.99 4.65 8.27
C MET A 67 -10.51 4.36 8.00
N ARG A 68 -9.58 4.84 8.85
CA ARG A 68 -8.15 4.61 8.66
C ARG A 68 -7.77 3.15 8.89
N SER A 69 -8.29 2.54 9.96
CA SER A 69 -8.07 1.12 10.26
C SER A 69 -8.69 0.22 9.19
N PHE A 70 -9.92 0.53 8.78
CA PHE A 70 -10.60 -0.15 7.69
C PHE A 70 -9.78 -0.09 6.38
N CYS A 71 -9.37 1.10 5.96
CA CYS A 71 -8.57 1.28 4.74
C CYS A 71 -7.23 0.54 4.84
N HIS A 72 -6.58 0.52 6.01
CA HIS A 72 -5.33 -0.20 6.21
C HIS A 72 -5.51 -1.70 5.97
N LYS A 73 -6.55 -2.32 6.55
CA LYS A 73 -6.88 -3.73 6.33
C LYS A 73 -7.21 -4.04 4.87
N VAL A 74 -7.99 -3.17 4.21
CA VAL A 74 -8.28 -3.30 2.76
C VAL A 74 -6.97 -3.35 1.96
N LEU A 75 -6.07 -2.40 2.21
CA LEU A 75 -4.79 -2.33 1.49
C LEU A 75 -3.91 -3.54 1.76
N GLN A 76 -3.91 -4.08 2.98
CA GLN A 76 -3.21 -5.33 3.29
C GLN A 76 -3.79 -6.51 2.51
N ASN A 77 -5.10 -6.65 2.41
CA ASN A 77 -5.72 -7.72 1.63
C ASN A 77 -5.41 -7.59 0.13
N VAL A 78 -5.50 -6.37 -0.42
CA VAL A 78 -5.12 -6.11 -1.81
C VAL A 78 -3.63 -6.40 -2.05
N SER A 79 -2.76 -6.18 -1.06
CA SER A 79 -1.33 -6.56 -1.13
C SER A 79 -1.07 -8.02 -1.40
N ILE A 80 -1.92 -8.89 -0.84
CA ILE A 80 -1.82 -10.34 -1.04
C ILE A 80 -2.29 -10.70 -2.45
N LEU A 81 -3.37 -10.09 -2.92
CA LEU A 81 -4.00 -10.42 -4.21
C LEU A 81 -3.22 -9.90 -5.42
N VAL A 82 -2.64 -8.71 -5.32
CA VAL A 82 -2.00 -8.01 -6.45
C VAL A 82 -0.48 -8.21 -6.46
N HIS A 83 0.07 -8.85 -5.42
CA HIS A 83 1.52 -9.05 -5.24
C HIS A 83 2.35 -7.76 -5.34
N ALA A 84 1.81 -6.64 -4.85
CA ALA A 84 2.57 -5.40 -4.79
C ALA A 84 3.24 -5.20 -3.43
N ASP A 85 4.28 -4.38 -3.42
CA ASP A 85 5.20 -4.26 -2.29
C ASP A 85 4.70 -3.29 -1.23
N ARG A 86 4.26 -2.11 -1.70
CA ARG A 86 3.77 -1.02 -0.85
C ARG A 86 2.57 -0.32 -1.46
N TYR A 87 1.70 0.15 -0.57
CA TYR A 87 0.47 0.86 -0.88
C TYR A 87 0.45 2.18 -0.14
N SER A 88 -0.10 3.22 -0.78
CA SER A 88 -0.39 4.50 -0.11
C SER A 88 -1.74 5.03 -0.55
N LEU A 89 -2.45 5.67 0.38
CA LEU A 89 -3.76 6.27 0.18
C LEU A 89 -3.66 7.77 0.40
N PHE A 90 -4.08 8.54 -0.61
CA PHE A 90 -4.15 9.99 -0.55
C PHE A 90 -5.60 10.46 -0.69
N LEU A 91 -5.97 11.42 0.14
CA LEU A 91 -7.25 12.12 0.09
C LEU A 91 -7.05 13.54 -0.42
N ALA A 92 -7.96 13.98 -1.29
CA ALA A 92 -8.03 15.37 -1.69
C ALA A 92 -8.56 16.22 -0.54
N LYS A 93 -7.92 17.37 -0.32
CA LYS A 93 -8.32 18.39 0.64
C LYS A 93 -8.43 19.74 -0.09
N GLY A 94 -9.50 20.47 0.20
CA GLY A 94 -9.82 21.74 -0.48
C GLY A 94 -10.86 21.56 -1.60
N GLU A 95 -11.54 22.66 -1.92
CA GLU A 95 -12.61 22.68 -2.92
C GLU A 95 -12.07 22.77 -4.36
N LYS A 96 -12.92 22.41 -5.33
CA LYS A 96 -12.58 22.58 -6.76
C LYS A 96 -12.44 24.07 -7.07
N GLY A 97 -11.31 24.47 -7.65
CA GLY A 97 -10.99 25.86 -8.01
C GLY A 97 -10.22 26.64 -6.95
N ASP A 98 -10.02 26.07 -5.75
CA ASP A 98 -9.16 26.66 -4.74
C ASP A 98 -7.68 26.39 -5.04
N SER A 99 -6.84 27.43 -4.93
CA SER A 99 -5.39 27.31 -5.04
C SER A 99 -4.76 26.56 -3.86
N SER A 100 -5.48 26.42 -2.75
CA SER A 100 -5.03 25.64 -1.58
C SER A 100 -5.26 24.12 -1.71
N ARG A 101 -5.87 23.67 -2.82
CA ARG A 101 -6.18 22.26 -3.03
C ARG A 101 -4.92 21.41 -3.04
N CYS A 102 -4.94 20.34 -2.26
CA CYS A 102 -3.79 19.45 -2.08
C CYS A 102 -4.24 18.03 -1.77
N LEU A 103 -3.29 17.10 -1.79
CA LEU A 103 -3.49 15.70 -1.48
C LEU A 103 -2.74 15.38 -0.20
N VAL A 104 -3.45 14.84 0.78
CA VAL A 104 -2.89 14.47 2.07
C VAL A 104 -2.87 12.96 2.19
N SER A 105 -1.71 12.39 2.52
CA SER A 105 -1.60 10.95 2.77
C SER A 105 -2.39 10.58 4.02
N GLN A 106 -3.38 9.70 3.88
CA GLN A 106 -4.07 9.08 5.03
C GLN A 106 -3.34 7.85 5.53
N LEU A 107 -2.76 7.09 4.60
CA LEU A 107 -1.94 5.91 4.86
C LEU A 107 -0.76 5.96 3.90
N PHE A 108 0.45 5.75 4.41
CA PHE A 108 1.67 5.82 3.60
C PHE A 108 2.57 4.62 3.86
N ASP A 109 3.04 3.99 2.78
CA ASP A 109 3.97 2.86 2.84
C ASP A 109 3.40 1.69 3.68
N VAL A 110 2.14 1.34 3.36
CA VAL A 110 1.43 0.16 3.86
C VAL A 110 2.00 -1.07 3.17
N SER A 111 2.30 -2.12 3.94
CA SER A 111 2.72 -3.43 3.45
C SER A 111 1.89 -4.53 4.10
N CYS A 112 1.96 -5.75 3.58
CA CYS A 112 1.34 -6.93 4.18
C CYS A 112 1.73 -7.18 5.65
N SER A 113 2.87 -6.65 6.12
CA SER A 113 3.33 -6.74 7.52
C SER A 113 3.09 -5.48 8.35
N SER A 114 2.64 -4.37 7.74
CA SER A 114 2.52 -3.11 8.46
C SER A 114 1.38 -3.16 9.48
N THR A 115 1.52 -2.44 10.60
CA THR A 115 0.43 -2.25 11.57
C THR A 115 -0.12 -0.83 11.51
N ILE A 116 -1.33 -0.61 12.03
CA ILE A 116 -1.96 0.73 12.03
C ILE A 116 -1.17 1.73 12.89
N GLU A 117 -0.58 1.28 14.00
CA GLU A 117 0.24 2.10 14.90
C GLU A 117 1.51 2.60 14.20
N GLN A 118 2.09 1.77 13.31
CA GLN A 118 3.22 2.21 12.49
C GLN A 118 2.80 3.29 11.50
N MET A 119 1.56 3.25 10.98
CA MET A 119 1.06 4.28 10.06
C MET A 119 0.81 5.60 10.78
N GLN A 120 0.29 5.56 12.02
CA GLN A 120 0.04 6.76 12.83
C GLN A 120 1.31 7.53 13.19
N ARG A 121 2.47 6.85 13.28
CA ARG A 121 3.76 7.47 13.58
C ARG A 121 4.41 8.15 12.37
N LYS A 122 3.93 7.89 11.15
CA LYS A 122 4.50 8.48 9.94
C LYS A 122 3.98 9.89 9.74
N GLU A 123 4.87 10.79 9.32
CA GLU A 123 4.50 12.15 8.95
C GLU A 123 3.52 12.14 7.77
N GLU A 124 2.51 13.01 7.84
CA GLU A 124 1.60 13.24 6.72
C GLU A 124 2.37 13.87 5.55
N ILE A 125 2.22 13.28 4.37
CA ILE A 125 2.74 13.80 3.11
C ILE A 125 1.65 14.64 2.46
N CYS A 126 1.97 15.91 2.19
CA CYS A 126 1.10 16.82 1.46
C CYS A 126 1.67 17.09 0.06
N ILE A 127 0.87 16.84 -0.97
CA ILE A 127 1.25 17.03 -2.37
C ILE A 127 0.31 18.10 -2.96
N PRO A 128 0.84 19.20 -3.53
CA PRO A 128 -0.01 20.18 -4.20
C PRO A 128 -0.79 19.58 -5.38
N TRP A 129 -1.98 20.12 -5.66
CA TRP A 129 -2.78 19.67 -6.79
C TRP A 129 -2.02 19.77 -8.12
N GLY A 130 -2.19 18.76 -9.00
CA GLY A 130 -1.48 18.70 -10.30
C GLY A 130 0.03 18.44 -10.21
N LYS A 131 0.61 18.28 -9.02
CA LYS A 131 2.05 18.03 -8.84
C LYS A 131 2.37 16.57 -8.58
N GLY A 132 3.42 16.11 -9.26
CA GLY A 132 3.87 14.72 -9.22
C GLY A 132 2.85 13.73 -9.80
N ILE A 133 3.16 12.44 -9.74
CA ILE A 133 2.29 11.39 -10.28
C ILE A 133 0.89 11.43 -9.65
N VAL A 134 0.84 11.50 -8.31
CA VAL A 134 -0.44 11.49 -7.57
C VAL A 134 -1.26 12.75 -7.91
N GLY A 135 -0.64 13.93 -7.95
CA GLY A 135 -1.33 15.17 -8.31
C GLY A 135 -1.83 15.16 -9.76
N HIS A 136 -1.07 14.59 -10.68
CA HIS A 136 -1.48 14.44 -12.08
C HIS A 136 -2.70 13.50 -12.22
N VAL A 137 -2.70 12.35 -11.53
CA VAL A 137 -3.86 11.44 -11.53
C VAL A 137 -5.09 12.09 -10.90
N ALA A 138 -4.89 12.88 -9.84
CA ALA A 138 -5.98 13.63 -9.22
C ALA A 138 -6.63 14.61 -10.20
N GLU A 139 -5.81 15.31 -10.97
CA GLU A 139 -6.23 16.35 -11.91
C GLU A 139 -6.87 15.77 -13.18
N SER A 140 -6.22 14.77 -13.78
CA SER A 140 -6.70 14.11 -15.00
C SER A 140 -7.87 13.16 -14.74
N GLN A 141 -7.99 12.63 -13.53
CA GLN A 141 -8.91 11.52 -13.19
C GLN A 141 -8.67 10.26 -14.05
N GLU A 142 -7.47 10.13 -14.62
CA GLU A 142 -7.06 8.96 -15.39
C GLU A 142 -6.07 8.10 -14.61
N SER A 143 -6.22 6.78 -14.71
CA SER A 143 -5.28 5.86 -14.07
C SER A 143 -3.96 5.82 -14.83
N LEU A 144 -2.85 5.77 -14.11
CA LEU A 144 -1.50 5.66 -14.69
C LEU A 144 -0.84 4.36 -14.26
N ASN A 145 -0.40 3.55 -15.23
CA ASN A 145 0.46 2.39 -15.02
C ASN A 145 1.87 2.69 -15.55
N ILE A 146 2.79 2.96 -14.63
CA ILE A 146 4.17 3.40 -14.91
C ILE A 146 5.10 2.22 -14.68
N SER A 147 5.77 1.76 -15.74
CA SER A 147 6.69 0.63 -15.69
C SER A 147 8.09 0.98 -15.16
N ASP A 148 8.50 2.25 -15.25
CA ASP A 148 9.78 2.76 -14.75
C ASP A 148 9.61 4.18 -14.18
N CYS A 149 9.44 4.27 -12.86
CA CYS A 149 9.26 5.53 -12.16
C CYS A 149 10.49 6.44 -12.26
N CYS A 150 11.69 5.88 -12.41
CA CYS A 150 12.91 6.68 -12.54
C CYS A 150 12.98 7.46 -13.87
N LYS A 151 12.18 7.05 -14.87
CA LYS A 151 12.08 7.71 -16.18
C LYS A 151 10.86 8.63 -16.32
N ASP A 152 9.97 8.67 -15.33
CA ASP A 152 8.81 9.55 -15.36
C ASP A 152 9.16 10.90 -14.73
N ASP A 153 9.10 11.99 -15.51
CA ASP A 153 9.45 13.34 -15.06
C ASP A 153 8.60 13.83 -13.87
N ARG A 154 7.44 13.21 -13.63
CA ARG A 154 6.54 13.55 -12.52
C ARG A 154 6.91 12.77 -11.24
N PHE A 155 7.85 11.85 -11.29
CA PHE A 155 8.27 11.08 -10.12
C PHE A 155 9.15 11.93 -9.20
N ASN A 156 8.83 11.92 -7.91
CA ASN A 156 9.60 12.61 -6.88
C ASN A 156 10.37 11.60 -6.04
N SER A 157 11.67 11.49 -6.28
CA SER A 157 12.55 10.55 -5.57
C SER A 157 12.95 10.99 -4.15
N LEU A 158 12.52 12.17 -3.67
CA LEU A 158 12.85 12.64 -2.32
C LEU A 158 12.25 11.72 -1.24
N VAL A 159 11.06 11.17 -1.50
CA VAL A 159 10.40 10.24 -0.57
C VAL A 159 11.18 8.94 -0.46
N ASP A 160 11.57 8.38 -1.61
CA ASP A 160 12.44 7.20 -1.71
C ASP A 160 13.79 7.41 -0.98
N LEU A 161 14.43 8.56 -1.19
CA LEU A 161 15.68 8.90 -0.54
C LEU A 161 15.55 8.98 0.98
N ARG A 162 14.43 9.53 1.48
CA ARG A 162 14.17 9.68 2.92
C ARG A 162 13.84 8.35 3.59
N THR A 163 13.17 7.44 2.89
CA THR A 163 12.79 6.12 3.44
C THR A 163 13.84 5.04 3.19
N GLY A 164 14.79 5.29 2.29
CA GLY A 164 15.73 4.28 1.80
C GLY A 164 15.07 3.24 0.88
N TYR A 165 13.83 3.49 0.44
CA TYR A 165 13.11 2.64 -0.50
C TYR A 165 13.42 3.05 -1.94
N LYS A 166 13.33 2.10 -2.87
CA LYS A 166 13.45 2.39 -4.31
C LYS A 166 12.20 1.91 -5.03
N THR A 167 11.46 2.86 -5.56
CA THR A 167 10.24 2.67 -6.33
C THR A 167 10.61 2.45 -7.80
N TYR A 168 10.35 1.25 -8.31
CA TYR A 168 10.67 0.89 -9.70
C TYR A 168 9.50 1.13 -10.64
N ASN A 169 8.31 0.66 -10.25
CA ASN A 169 7.10 0.81 -11.03
C ASN A 169 5.94 1.20 -10.11
N MET A 170 4.87 1.71 -10.70
CA MET A 170 3.76 2.27 -9.94
C MET A 170 2.47 2.24 -10.75
N LEU A 171 1.38 1.83 -10.11
CA LEU A 171 0.02 2.05 -10.61
C LEU A 171 -0.65 3.09 -9.70
N CYS A 172 -1.13 4.19 -10.27
CA CYS A 172 -1.85 5.22 -9.54
C CYS A 172 -3.27 5.33 -10.10
N MET A 173 -4.27 5.16 -9.24
CA MET A 173 -5.68 5.19 -9.64
C MET A 173 -6.47 6.23 -8.84
N PRO A 174 -7.33 7.03 -9.50
CA PRO A 174 -8.25 7.91 -8.81
C PRO A 174 -9.36 7.07 -8.17
N ILE A 175 -9.83 7.54 -7.01
CA ILE A 175 -11.05 7.04 -6.38
C ILE A 175 -11.96 8.25 -6.33
N LEU A 176 -13.08 8.16 -7.03
CA LEU A 176 -14.04 9.25 -7.18
C LEU A 176 -15.32 8.89 -6.41
N ASP A 177 -16.02 9.92 -5.92
CA ASP A 177 -17.36 9.72 -5.37
C ASP A 177 -18.40 9.46 -6.47
N ALA A 178 -19.67 9.28 -6.09
CA ALA A 178 -20.78 9.02 -7.02
C ALA A 178 -21.02 10.17 -8.02
N ASP A 179 -20.59 11.39 -7.69
CA ASP A 179 -20.65 12.56 -8.58
C ASP A 179 -19.41 12.65 -9.50
N GLY A 180 -18.47 11.70 -9.43
CA GLY A 180 -17.21 11.73 -10.15
C GLY A 180 -16.21 12.76 -9.62
N LYS A 181 -16.32 13.16 -8.34
CA LYS A 181 -15.44 14.16 -7.72
C LYS A 181 -14.28 13.56 -6.93
#